data_AF-A0A4V2Z2J2-F1
#
_entry.id   AF-A0A4V2Z2J2-F1
#
_cell.length_a   1.000
_cell.length_b   1.000
_cell.length_c   1.000
_cell.angle_alpha   90.00
_cell.angle_beta   90.00
_cell.angle_gamma   90.00
#
_symmetry.space_group_name_H-M   'P 1'
#
loop_
_entity.id
_entity.type
_entity.pdbx_description
1 polymer ?
#
loop_
_entity_poly.entity_id
_entity_poly.type
_entity_poly.pdbx_seq_one_letter_code
_entity_poly.pdbx_strand_id
1 'polypeptide(L)'
;MQKLFIIHNQWKAFYEHQTTPYDLQIWLNFPNTIRSQVVCAKVKAVGERREDYYRKCGTEKDLPNEFVVNNEILNYFRWEVFDDEDIQFKELSYLDEYEVNELLHSGFHEEKVVINGKEDVMYARKVGNVWIGRQ
;
A
#
# COMPACT_ATOMS: atom_id res chain seq x y z
N MET A 1 0.76 16.06 -3.54
CA MET A 1 -0.54 15.60 -3.04
C MET A 1 -1.73 16.07 -3.88
N GLN A 2 -1.89 17.37 -4.17
CA GLN A 2 -3.00 17.89 -5.01
C GLN A 2 -3.25 17.10 -6.31
N LYS A 3 -2.18 16.71 -7.03
CA LYS A 3 -2.30 15.88 -8.25
C LYS A 3 -2.96 14.52 -8.00
N LEU A 4 -2.68 13.85 -6.87
CA LEU A 4 -3.30 12.56 -6.53
C LEU A 4 -4.81 12.71 -6.34
N PHE A 5 -5.26 13.79 -5.69
CA PHE A 5 -6.70 14.03 -5.53
C PHE A 5 -7.39 14.35 -6.85
N ILE A 6 -6.74 15.11 -7.73
CA ILE A 6 -7.28 15.39 -9.07
C ILE A 6 -7.46 14.08 -9.83
N ILE A 7 -6.44 13.21 -9.83
CA ILE A 7 -6.49 11.89 -10.47
C ILE A 7 -7.61 11.05 -9.84
N HIS A 8 -7.69 11.00 -8.51
CA HIS A 8 -8.72 10.26 -7.79
C HIS A 8 -10.13 10.72 -8.19
N ASN A 9 -10.39 12.03 -8.21
CA ASN A 9 -11.71 12.56 -8.57
C ASN A 9 -12.06 12.30 -10.04
N GLN A 10 -11.07 12.40 -10.94
CA GLN A 10 -11.25 12.05 -12.35
C GLN A 10 -11.59 10.56 -12.50
N TRP A 11 -10.90 9.68 -11.78
CA TRP A 11 -11.15 8.24 -11.79
C TRP A 11 -12.51 7.92 -11.20
N LYS A 12 -12.89 8.54 -10.07
CA LYS A 12 -14.22 8.41 -9.48
C LYS A 12 -15.31 8.74 -10.49
N ALA A 13 -15.23 9.92 -11.13
CA ALA A 13 -16.20 10.32 -12.15
C ALA A 13 -16.23 9.34 -13.33
N PHE A 14 -15.08 8.80 -13.75
CA PHE A 14 -15.02 7.81 -14.82
C PHE A 14 -15.70 6.48 -14.44
N TYR A 15 -15.43 5.96 -13.23
CA TYR A 15 -15.92 4.66 -12.78
C TYR A 15 -17.36 4.69 -12.27
N GLU A 16 -17.89 5.84 -11.84
CA GLU A 16 -19.31 6.01 -11.49
C GLU A 16 -20.27 5.69 -12.66
N HIS A 17 -19.78 5.80 -13.90
CA HIS A 17 -20.55 5.48 -15.11
C HIS A 17 -20.36 4.03 -15.59
N GLN A 18 -19.60 3.21 -14.86
CA GLN A 18 -19.30 1.83 -15.22
C GLN A 18 -20.20 0.86 -14.45
N THR A 19 -20.54 -0.28 -15.07
CA THR A 19 -21.32 -1.35 -14.41
C THR A 19 -20.47 -2.26 -13.52
N THR A 20 -19.14 -2.16 -13.62
CA THR A 20 -18.22 -3.03 -12.88
C THR A 20 -17.94 -2.47 -11.48
N PRO A 21 -18.21 -3.23 -10.40
CA PRO A 21 -17.84 -2.82 -9.05
C PRO A 21 -16.34 -2.61 -8.90
N TYR A 22 -15.95 -1.56 -8.17
CA TYR A 22 -14.57 -1.18 -7.95
C TYR A 22 -14.34 -0.68 -6.53
N ASP A 23 -13.09 -0.76 -6.08
CA ASP A 23 -12.58 -0.13 -4.86
C ASP A 23 -11.52 0.91 -5.27
N LEU A 24 -11.89 2.19 -5.15
CA LEU A 24 -11.03 3.33 -5.46
C LEU A 24 -10.41 3.88 -4.18
N GLN A 25 -9.09 4.01 -4.20
CA GLN A 25 -8.27 4.27 -3.04
C GLN A 25 -7.23 5.36 -3.35
N ILE A 26 -6.86 6.12 -2.32
CA ILE A 26 -5.63 6.92 -2.33
C ILE A 26 -4.67 6.33 -1.31
N TRP A 27 -3.45 6.03 -1.74
CA TRP A 27 -2.36 5.56 -0.88
C TRP A 27 -1.41 6.73 -0.65
N LEU A 28 -1.22 7.09 0.62
CA LEU A 28 -0.25 8.10 1.04
C LEU A 28 0.85 7.42 1.85
N ASN A 29 2.04 7.35 1.27
CA ASN A 29 3.21 6.72 1.91
C ASN A 29 4.04 7.78 2.63
N PHE A 30 4.48 7.49 3.85
CA PHE A 30 5.39 8.34 4.61
C PHE A 30 6.43 7.48 5.35
N PRO A 31 7.72 7.88 5.35
CA PRO A 31 8.29 9.08 4.73
C PRO A 31 8.44 9.02 3.21
N ASN A 32 8.20 7.84 2.59
CA ASN A 32 8.44 7.60 1.17
C ASN A 32 7.32 8.12 0.26
N THR A 33 7.08 9.44 0.26
CA THR A 33 5.94 10.05 -0.45
C THR A 33 5.90 9.77 -1.95
N ILE A 34 7.05 9.46 -2.56
CA ILE A 34 7.14 9.08 -3.98
C ILE A 34 6.37 7.79 -4.33
N ARG A 35 6.14 6.91 -3.34
CA ARG A 35 5.34 5.69 -3.50
C ARG A 35 3.83 5.94 -3.43
N SER A 36 3.42 7.16 -3.07
CA SER A 36 2.01 7.52 -2.97
C SER A 36 1.33 7.48 -4.33
N GLN A 37 0.12 6.92 -4.39
CA GLN A 37 -0.55 6.64 -5.65
C GLN A 37 -2.08 6.61 -5.50
N VAL A 38 -2.78 6.72 -6.63
CA VAL A 38 -4.20 6.41 -6.72
C VAL A 38 -4.33 4.98 -7.24
N VAL A 39 -5.10 4.15 -6.55
CA VAL A 39 -5.30 2.75 -6.90
C VAL A 39 -6.78 2.51 -7.12
N CYS A 40 -7.12 1.84 -8.22
CA CYS A 40 -8.48 1.37 -8.47
C CYS A 40 -8.39 -0.12 -8.77
N ALA A 41 -9.13 -0.93 -8.02
CA ALA A 41 -9.16 -2.37 -8.22
C ALA A 41 -10.59 -2.81 -8.52
N LYS A 42 -10.75 -3.74 -9.46
CA LYS A 42 -12.02 -4.42 -9.67
C LYS A 42 -12.32 -5.31 -8.45
N VAL A 43 -13.57 -5.25 -7.97
CA VAL A 43 -14.08 -6.10 -6.88
C VAL A 43 -15.29 -6.90 -7.36
N LYS A 44 -15.75 -7.88 -6.57
CA LYS A 44 -16.86 -8.76 -6.97
C LYS A 44 -18.20 -8.08 -6.73
N ALA A 45 -18.32 -7.28 -5.68
CA ALA A 45 -19.55 -6.59 -5.30
C ALA A 45 -19.32 -5.12 -4.91
N VAL A 46 -20.36 -4.29 -5.07
CA VAL A 46 -20.33 -2.89 -4.63
C VAL A 46 -20.10 -2.83 -3.13
N GLY A 47 -19.14 -2.01 -2.70
CA GLY A 47 -18.75 -1.85 -1.30
C GLY A 47 -17.76 -2.88 -0.77
N GLU A 48 -17.39 -3.88 -1.57
CA GLU A 48 -16.28 -4.78 -1.24
C GLU A 48 -14.95 -4.02 -1.26
N ARG A 49 -14.09 -4.29 -0.27
CA ARG A 49 -12.77 -3.70 -0.15
C ARG A 49 -11.72 -4.69 -0.58
N ARG A 50 -10.76 -4.24 -1.37
CA ARG A 50 -9.52 -4.97 -1.58
C ARG A 50 -8.66 -4.82 -0.31
N GLU A 51 -8.12 -5.90 0.23
CA GLU A 51 -7.31 -5.90 1.47
C GLU A 51 -5.97 -6.64 1.34
N ASP A 52 -5.60 -7.11 0.15
CA ASP A 52 -4.49 -8.05 -0.10
C ASP A 52 -3.14 -7.39 -0.45
N TYR A 53 -2.89 -6.16 -0.01
CA TYR A 53 -1.78 -5.34 -0.51
C TYR A 53 -0.67 -5.01 0.52
N TYR A 54 -0.98 -4.94 1.81
CA TYR A 54 -0.05 -4.50 2.87
C TYR A 54 -0.41 -5.19 4.18
N ARG A 55 0.59 -5.41 5.01
CA ARG A 55 0.40 -5.87 6.38
C ARG A 55 -0.29 -4.77 7.21
N LYS A 56 -1.33 -5.15 7.96
CA LYS A 56 -2.01 -4.21 8.88
C LYS A 56 -0.99 -3.66 9.87
N CYS A 57 -1.03 -2.34 10.10
CA CYS A 57 -0.23 -1.76 11.16
C CYS A 57 -0.78 -2.25 12.50
N GLY A 58 0.08 -2.79 13.36
CA GLY A 58 -0.32 -3.25 14.71
C GLY A 58 -0.70 -2.11 15.66
N THR A 59 -0.61 -0.85 15.21
CA THR A 59 -0.92 0.36 15.98
C THR A 59 -1.72 1.32 15.11
N GLU A 60 -2.78 1.90 15.67
CA GLU A 60 -3.46 3.03 15.04
C GLU A 60 -2.52 4.23 14.98
N LYS A 61 -2.55 4.95 13.85
CA LYS A 61 -1.74 6.15 13.61
C LYS A 61 -2.53 7.15 12.80
N ASP A 62 -2.52 8.39 13.28
CA ASP A 62 -3.04 9.52 12.51
C ASP A 62 -2.18 9.79 11.27
N LEU A 63 -2.76 10.51 10.31
CA LEU A 63 -2.01 11.01 9.17
C LEU A 63 -0.87 11.93 9.65
N PRO A 64 0.32 11.87 9.02
CA PRO A 64 1.39 12.81 9.28
C PRO A 64 0.92 14.26 9.11
N ASN A 65 1.37 15.15 10.01
CA ASN A 65 1.00 16.58 9.98
C ASN A 65 1.35 17.24 8.65
N GLU A 66 2.43 16.79 8.01
CA GLU A 66 2.89 17.21 6.68
C GLU A 66 1.82 17.02 5.60
N PHE A 67 0.91 16.06 5.78
CA PHE A 67 -0.22 15.84 4.89
C PHE A 67 -1.40 16.75 5.25
N VAL A 68 -1.69 16.87 6.55
CA VAL A 68 -2.91 17.50 7.08
C VAL A 68 -2.89 19.03 6.99
N VAL A 69 -1.75 19.68 7.27
CA VAL A 69 -1.65 21.13 7.55
C VAL A 69 -2.20 22.03 6.43
N ASN A 70 -2.38 21.53 5.20
CA ASN A 70 -2.96 22.30 4.08
C ASN A 70 -3.86 21.48 3.14
N ASN A 71 -4.44 20.36 3.59
CA ASN A 71 -5.30 19.53 2.73
C ASN A 71 -6.60 19.15 3.44
N GLU A 72 -7.54 20.09 3.55
CA GLU A 72 -8.90 19.81 4.05
C GLU A 72 -9.60 18.67 3.28
N ILE A 73 -9.20 18.45 2.02
CA ILE A 73 -9.71 17.34 1.21
C ILE A 73 -9.45 15.96 1.81
N LEU A 74 -8.43 15.81 2.68
CA LEU A 74 -8.14 14.57 3.39
C LEU A 74 -9.27 14.17 4.33
N ASN A 75 -10.07 15.12 4.82
CA ASN A 75 -11.19 14.86 5.73
C ASN A 75 -12.37 14.15 5.05
N TYR A 76 -12.41 14.13 3.70
CA TYR A 76 -13.43 13.39 2.96
C TYR A 76 -13.11 11.89 2.83
N PHE A 77 -11.97 11.44 3.35
CA PHE A 77 -11.54 10.05 3.27
C PHE A 77 -11.56 9.41 4.65
N ARG A 78 -11.96 8.14 4.70
CA ARG A 78 -11.71 7.26 5.83
C ARG A 78 -10.36 6.61 5.64
N TRP A 79 -9.46 6.80 6.61
CA TRP A 79 -8.08 6.35 6.54
C TRP A 79 -7.85 5.11 7.37
N GLU A 80 -7.15 4.14 6.78
CA GLU A 80 -6.65 2.96 7.46
C GLU A 80 -5.13 2.90 7.27
N VAL A 81 -4.40 2.56 8.33
CA VAL A 81 -2.93 2.55 8.31
C VAL A 81 -2.37 1.13 8.20
N PHE A 82 -1.37 1.00 7.34
CA PHE A 82 -0.65 -0.23 7.07
C PHE A 82 0.86 0.02 7.12
N ASP A 83 1.63 -1.05 7.20
CA ASP A 83 3.10 -0.96 7.13
C ASP A 83 3.56 -0.88 5.68
N ASP A 84 4.44 0.08 5.38
CA ASP A 84 5.15 0.17 4.10
C ASP A 84 6.46 -0.58 4.27
N GLU A 85 6.65 -1.64 3.49
CA GLU A 85 7.77 -2.56 3.59
C GLU A 85 8.51 -2.65 2.25
N ASP A 86 9.84 -2.66 2.31
CA ASP A 86 10.63 -3.20 1.22
C ASP A 86 10.56 -4.72 1.31
N ILE A 87 10.27 -5.38 0.19
CA ILE A 87 10.10 -6.84 0.13
C ILE A 87 10.97 -7.40 -0.99
N GLN A 88 11.67 -8.49 -0.68
CA GLN A 88 12.37 -9.33 -1.65
C GLN A 88 12.00 -10.79 -1.39
N PHE A 89 11.94 -11.59 -2.43
CA PHE A 89 11.60 -13.01 -2.34
C PHE A 89 12.79 -13.83 -2.81
N LYS A 90 13.22 -14.82 -2.04
CA LYS A 90 14.44 -15.58 -2.34
C LYS A 90 14.38 -16.23 -3.72
N GLU A 91 13.33 -17.01 -3.97
CA GLU A 91 13.20 -17.78 -5.21
C GLU A 91 12.74 -16.88 -6.37
N LEU A 92 11.81 -15.95 -6.15
CA LEU A 92 11.32 -15.08 -7.21
C LEU A 92 12.33 -14.01 -7.65
N SER A 93 13.14 -13.49 -6.72
CA SER A 93 14.21 -12.53 -7.01
C SER A 93 15.54 -13.23 -7.33
N TYR A 94 15.62 -14.57 -7.31
CA TYR A 94 16.84 -15.36 -7.57
C TYR A 94 18.03 -14.95 -6.69
N LEU A 95 17.78 -14.70 -5.41
CA LEU A 95 18.81 -14.20 -4.50
C LEU A 95 19.85 -15.27 -4.18
N ASP A 96 21.12 -14.92 -4.32
CA ASP A 96 22.21 -15.76 -3.85
C ASP A 96 22.50 -15.57 -2.34
N GLU A 97 23.42 -16.36 -1.78
CA GLU A 97 23.77 -16.28 -0.36
C GLU A 97 24.41 -14.94 0.03
N TYR A 98 25.14 -14.30 -0.89
CA TYR A 98 25.75 -13.00 -0.64
C TYR A 98 24.66 -11.92 -0.54
N GLU A 99 23.73 -11.89 -1.48
CA GLU A 99 22.59 -10.95 -1.49
C GLU A 99 21.67 -11.16 -0.27
N VAL A 100 21.40 -12.40 0.10
CA VAL A 100 20.65 -12.72 1.33
C VAL A 100 21.36 -12.15 2.56
N ASN A 101 22.67 -12.37 2.68
CA ASN A 101 23.44 -11.84 3.81
C ASN A 101 23.39 -10.31 3.83
N GLU A 102 23.52 -9.62 2.70
CA GLU A 102 23.42 -8.16 2.61
C GLU A 102 22.05 -7.64 3.06
N LEU A 103 20.95 -8.32 2.68
CA LEU A 103 19.61 -7.98 3.14
C LEU A 103 19.49 -8.08 4.67
N LEU A 104 19.95 -9.19 5.24
CA LEU A 104 19.93 -9.42 6.69
C LEU A 104 20.76 -8.36 7.44
N HIS A 105 21.96 -8.05 6.96
CA HIS A 105 22.80 -6.97 7.53
C HIS A 105 22.13 -5.59 7.40
N SER A 106 21.34 -5.38 6.36
CA SER A 106 20.57 -4.16 6.12
C SER A 106 19.28 -4.06 6.94
N GLY A 107 19.02 -5.02 7.84
CA GLY A 107 17.89 -5.02 8.75
C GLY A 107 16.61 -5.62 8.18
N PHE A 108 16.69 -6.41 7.10
CA PHE A 108 15.56 -7.25 6.68
C PHE A 108 15.39 -8.43 7.62
N HIS A 109 14.15 -8.84 7.84
CA HIS A 109 13.81 -10.06 8.57
C HIS A 109 13.27 -11.12 7.62
N GLU A 110 13.55 -12.38 7.94
CA GLU A 110 13.12 -13.54 7.17
C GLU A 110 11.73 -14.02 7.61
N GLU A 111 10.88 -14.35 6.64
CA GLU A 111 9.59 -15.00 6.87
C GLU A 111 9.33 -16.07 5.80
N LYS A 112 8.86 -17.25 6.23
CA LYS A 112 8.40 -18.29 5.31
C LYS A 112 7.01 -17.95 4.80
N VAL A 113 6.83 -17.95 3.49
CA VAL A 113 5.57 -17.63 2.83
C VAL A 113 5.20 -18.69 1.80
N VAL A 114 3.91 -18.73 1.45
CA VAL A 114 3.41 -19.58 0.37
C VAL A 114 2.84 -18.69 -0.73
N ILE A 115 3.42 -18.76 -1.92
CA ILE A 115 3.03 -17.97 -3.09
C ILE A 115 2.54 -18.94 -4.16
N ASN A 116 1.26 -18.83 -4.54
CA ASN A 116 0.62 -19.74 -5.52
C ASN A 116 0.81 -21.24 -5.21
N GLY A 117 0.81 -21.59 -3.92
CA GLY A 117 0.98 -22.98 -3.47
C GLY A 117 2.43 -23.49 -3.39
N LYS A 118 3.42 -22.65 -3.69
CA LYS A 118 4.85 -22.96 -3.53
C LYS A 118 5.41 -22.22 -2.31
N GLU A 119 6.21 -22.91 -1.50
CA GLU A 119 6.96 -22.29 -0.41
C GLU A 119 8.08 -21.39 -0.96
N ASP A 120 8.24 -20.22 -0.35
CA ASP A 120 9.34 -19.28 -0.60
C ASP A 120 9.75 -18.61 0.73
N VAL A 121 10.87 -17.91 0.70
CA VAL A 121 11.37 -17.09 1.80
C VAL A 121 11.26 -15.63 1.40
N MET A 122 10.44 -14.88 2.14
CA MET A 122 10.30 -13.44 2.01
C MET A 122 11.27 -12.75 2.98
N TYR A 123 12.02 -11.79 2.47
CA TYR A 123 12.77 -10.84 3.27
C TYR A 123 12.04 -9.51 3.25
N ALA A 124 11.64 -9.03 4.43
CA ALA A 124 10.91 -7.77 4.56
C ALA A 124 11.63 -6.79 5.50
N ARG A 125 11.52 -5.49 5.20
CA ARG A 125 11.96 -4.43 6.10
C ARG A 125 10.98 -3.29 6.07
N LYS A 126 10.47 -2.91 7.24
CA LYS A 126 9.61 -1.73 7.37
C LYS A 126 10.40 -0.46 7.04
N VAL A 127 9.90 0.31 6.09
CA VAL A 127 10.48 1.58 5.65
C VAL A 127 9.57 2.78 5.91
N GLY A 128 8.34 2.53 6.35
CA GLY A 128 7.40 3.58 6.68
C GLY A 128 6.01 3.05 7.00
N ASN A 129 5.03 3.91 6.76
CA ASN A 129 3.63 3.59 6.83
C ASN A 129 2.92 4.10 5.58
N VAL A 130 1.82 3.43 5.25
CA VAL A 130 0.92 3.84 4.18
C VAL A 130 -0.48 4.01 4.74
N TRP A 131 -1.08 5.17 4.48
CA TRP A 131 -2.45 5.47 4.83
C TRP A 131 -3.30 5.30 3.59
N ILE A 132 -4.30 4.43 3.67
CA ILE A 132 -5.19 4.12 2.57
C ILE A 132 -6.53 4.77 2.85
N GLY A 133 -6.85 5.75 1.99
CA GLY A 133 -8.06 6.56 2.06
C GLY A 133 -9.11 6.04 1.10
N ARG A 134 -10.35 5.90 1.58
CA ARG A 134 -11.54 5.60 0.78
C ARG A 134 -12.67 6.57 1.10
N GLN A 135 -13.55 6.83 0.13
CA GLN A 135 -14.75 7.66 0.31
C GLN A 135 -16.01 6.81 0.48
#